data_AF-T0Y9X4-F1
#
_entry.id   AF-T0Y9X4-F1
#
_cell.length_a   1.000
_cell.length_b   1.000
_cell.length_c   1.000
_cell.angle_alpha   90.00
_cell.angle_beta   90.00
_cell.angle_gamma   90.00
#
_symmetry.space_group_name_H-M   'P 1'
#
loop_
_entity.id
_entity.type
_entity.pdbx_description
1 polymer ?
#
loop_
_entity_poly.entity_id
_entity_poly.type
_entity_poly.pdbx_seq_one_letter_code
_entity_poly.pdbx_strand_id
1 'polypeptide(L)'
;DQFIGWTEQQRRNNMHLIVNNARFLILPWVQSKGLASKILGRIARQLPTDWQQRYGYRPVLLESFVQSDRFRGTSYKAANWIHVGQTAGRGKLDVTHQYALPVKDIWLYPLLRSFRRHLTA
;
A
#
# COMPACT_ATOMS: atom_id res chain seq x y z
N ASP A 1 12.04 -1.33 4.10
CA ASP A 1 11.94 -2.53 3.22
C ASP A 1 12.25 -3.88 3.86
N GLN A 2 12.51 -3.96 5.17
CA GLN A 2 12.73 -5.23 5.87
C GLN A 2 11.54 -6.19 5.76
N PHE A 3 10.31 -5.68 5.60
CA PHE A 3 9.13 -6.53 5.42
C PHE A 3 9.21 -7.40 4.15
N ILE A 4 9.74 -6.89 3.04
CA ILE A 4 9.89 -7.68 1.80
C ILE A 4 11.17 -8.50 1.85
N GLY A 5 12.26 -7.92 2.37
CA GLY A 5 13.56 -8.58 2.51
C GLY A 5 14.40 -8.59 1.23
N TRP A 6 14.07 -7.74 0.26
CA TRP A 6 14.81 -7.59 -1.00
C TRP A 6 16.03 -6.66 -0.89
N THR A 7 16.99 -6.83 -1.79
CA THR A 7 18.13 -5.93 -2.00
C THR A 7 17.71 -4.69 -2.80
N GLU A 8 18.56 -3.65 -2.83
CA GLU A 8 18.29 -2.46 -3.63
C GLU A 8 18.16 -2.76 -5.14
N GLN A 9 18.93 -3.72 -5.65
CA GLN A 9 18.84 -4.13 -7.06
C GLN A 9 17.51 -4.81 -7.36
N GLN A 10 17.10 -5.76 -6.52
CA GLN A 10 15.78 -6.43 -6.62
C GLN A 10 14.65 -5.41 -6.51
N ARG A 11 14.75 -4.47 -5.57
CA ARG A 11 13.79 -3.38 -5.41
C ARG A 11 13.64 -2.57 -6.70
N ARG A 12 14.74 -2.14 -7.32
CA ARG A 12 14.69 -1.36 -8.58
C ARG A 12 14.07 -2.15 -9.74
N ASN A 13 14.41 -3.43 -9.86
CA ASN A 13 13.88 -4.27 -10.93
C ASN A 13 12.40 -4.58 -10.74
N ASN A 14 11.97 -4.84 -9.50
CA ASN A 14 10.65 -5.38 -9.20
C ASN A 14 9.65 -4.36 -8.63
N MET A 15 10.04 -3.07 -8.50
CA MET A 15 9.16 -2.01 -7.99
C MET A 15 7.84 -1.91 -8.74
N HIS A 16 7.87 -2.15 -10.05
CA HIS A 16 6.68 -2.08 -10.91
C HIS A 16 5.59 -3.09 -10.51
N LEU A 17 5.93 -4.15 -9.77
CA LEU A 17 4.99 -5.14 -9.27
C LEU A 17 4.23 -4.69 -8.00
N ILE A 18 4.54 -3.52 -7.46
CA ILE A 18 3.86 -2.91 -6.32
C ILE A 18 2.97 -1.78 -6.82
N VAL A 19 1.71 -1.76 -6.38
CA VAL A 19 0.77 -0.68 -6.71
C VAL A 19 0.41 0.11 -5.47
N ASN A 20 0.56 1.43 -5.57
CA ASN A 20 0.22 2.36 -4.51
C ASN A 20 -1.24 2.82 -4.60
N ASN A 21 -2.01 2.60 -3.54
CA ASN A 21 -3.36 3.16 -3.40
C ASN A 21 -3.29 4.58 -2.82
N ALA A 22 -2.90 5.54 -3.66
CA ALA A 22 -2.55 6.89 -3.23
C ALA A 22 -3.71 7.68 -2.60
N ARG A 23 -4.95 7.44 -3.04
CA ARG A 23 -6.13 8.17 -2.57
C ARG A 23 -7.34 7.24 -2.46
N PHE A 24 -7.81 7.06 -1.24
CA PHE A 24 -9.05 6.36 -0.93
C PHE A 24 -9.93 7.26 -0.07
N LEU A 25 -11.02 7.76 -0.66
CA LEU A 25 -11.93 8.72 -0.04
C LEU A 25 -13.36 8.21 -0.13
N ILE A 26 -14.05 8.20 1.01
CA ILE A 26 -15.49 8.06 1.10
C ILE A 26 -16.00 9.39 1.65
N LEU A 27 -16.96 10.00 0.95
CA LEU A 27 -17.49 11.30 1.32
C LEU A 27 -18.33 11.17 2.61
N PRO A 28 -18.31 12.18 3.49
CA PRO A 28 -18.86 12.06 4.85
C PRO A 28 -20.38 11.83 4.90
N TRP A 29 -21.11 12.19 3.85
CA TRP A 29 -22.55 11.93 3.72
C TRP A 29 -22.87 10.49 3.33
N VAL A 30 -21.88 9.68 2.95
CA VAL A 30 -22.07 8.25 2.66
C VAL A 30 -21.89 7.45 3.94
N GLN A 31 -23.01 7.04 4.54
CA GLN A 31 -23.01 6.25 5.77
C GLN A 31 -23.41 4.81 5.50
N SER A 32 -22.44 3.90 5.50
CA SER A 32 -22.69 2.46 5.39
C SER A 32 -21.64 1.68 6.16
N LYS A 33 -22.10 0.82 7.07
CA LYS A 33 -21.23 0.00 7.92
C LYS A 33 -20.40 -0.95 7.05
N GLY A 34 -19.07 -0.96 7.25
CA GLY A 34 -18.16 -1.85 6.52
C GLY A 34 -17.98 -1.53 5.02
N LEU A 35 -18.50 -0.40 4.53
CA LEU A 35 -18.37 -0.03 3.10
C LEU A 35 -16.90 0.06 2.68
N ALA A 36 -16.08 0.73 3.48
CA ALA A 36 -14.67 0.94 3.20
C ALA A 36 -13.90 -0.37 2.99
N SER A 37 -14.01 -1.30 3.94
CA SER A 37 -13.32 -2.59 3.86
C SER A 37 -13.87 -3.48 2.73
N LYS A 38 -15.18 -3.40 2.45
CA LYS A 38 -15.80 -4.10 1.31
C LYS A 38 -15.26 -3.59 -0.03
N ILE A 39 -15.11 -2.27 -0.19
CA ILE A 39 -14.52 -1.67 -1.40
C ILE A 39 -13.06 -2.11 -1.54
N LEU A 40 -12.24 -1.95 -0.49
CA LEU A 40 -10.83 -2.34 -0.50
C LEU A 40 -10.65 -3.82 -0.85
N GLY A 41 -11.46 -4.70 -0.27
CA GLY A 41 -11.43 -6.14 -0.58
C GLY A 41 -11.90 -6.49 -1.99
N ARG A 42 -12.76 -5.68 -2.62
CA ARG A 42 -13.11 -5.85 -4.04
C ARG A 42 -11.99 -5.37 -4.96
N ILE A 43 -11.42 -4.20 -4.67
CA ILE A 43 -10.28 -3.65 -5.41
C ILE A 43 -9.15 -4.68 -5.44
N ALA A 44 -8.75 -5.22 -4.29
CA ALA A 44 -7.64 -6.17 -4.22
C ALA A 44 -7.87 -7.47 -5.01
N ARG A 45 -9.12 -7.89 -5.23
CA ARG A 45 -9.44 -9.07 -6.05
C ARG A 45 -9.42 -8.77 -7.56
N GLN A 46 -9.91 -7.59 -7.94
CA GLN A 46 -10.06 -7.22 -9.34
C GLN A 46 -8.74 -6.67 -9.94
N LEU A 47 -8.00 -5.90 -9.15
CA LEU A 47 -6.81 -5.16 -9.58
C LEU A 47 -5.81 -5.99 -10.39
N PRO A 48 -5.39 -7.22 -9.98
CA PRO A 48 -4.39 -7.97 -10.74
C PRO A 48 -4.84 -8.36 -12.16
N THR A 49 -6.15 -8.45 -12.39
CA THR A 49 -6.72 -8.75 -13.70
C THR A 49 -6.75 -7.50 -14.57
N ASP A 50 -7.24 -6.38 -14.02
CA ASP A 50 -7.29 -5.09 -14.74
C ASP A 50 -5.89 -4.63 -15.14
N TRP A 51 -4.90 -4.82 -14.25
CA TRP A 51 -3.52 -4.45 -14.52
C TRP A 51 -2.90 -5.29 -15.64
N GLN A 52 -3.18 -6.60 -15.68
CA GLN A 52 -2.70 -7.47 -16.76
C GLN A 52 -3.26 -7.01 -18.11
N GLN A 53 -4.55 -6.72 -18.15
CA GLN A 53 -5.23 -6.32 -19.39
C GLN A 53 -4.70 -4.98 -19.91
N ARG A 54 -4.41 -4.03 -19.01
CA ARG A 54 -3.97 -2.69 -19.41
C ARG A 54 -2.45 -2.58 -19.63
N TYR A 55 -1.65 -3.25 -18.81
CA TYR A 55 -0.20 -3.05 -18.75
C TYR A 55 0.62 -4.32 -19.05
N GLY A 56 -0.02 -5.48 -19.23
CA GLY A 56 0.67 -6.72 -19.60
C GLY A 56 1.33 -7.48 -18.45
N TYR A 57 1.18 -7.03 -17.20
CA TYR A 57 1.71 -7.73 -16.02
C TYR A 57 0.75 -7.69 -14.83
N ARG A 58 0.97 -8.59 -13.85
CA ARG A 58 0.16 -8.68 -12.62
C ARG A 58 0.95 -8.17 -11.42
N PRO A 59 0.51 -7.08 -10.76
CA PRO A 59 1.04 -6.67 -9.48
C PRO A 59 0.88 -7.78 -8.43
N VAL A 60 1.82 -7.82 -7.50
CA VAL A 60 1.88 -8.85 -6.45
C VAL A 60 1.61 -8.29 -5.06
N LEU A 61 1.68 -6.97 -4.91
CA LEU A 61 1.52 -6.28 -3.64
C LEU A 61 0.82 -4.93 -3.83
N LEU A 62 -0.13 -4.63 -2.95
CA LEU A 62 -0.70 -3.30 -2.77
C LEU A 62 -0.05 -2.62 -1.57
N GLU A 63 0.18 -1.32 -1.68
CA GLU A 63 0.64 -0.48 -0.57
C GLU A 63 -0.23 0.77 -0.41
N SER A 64 -0.31 1.28 0.82
CA SER A 64 -0.99 2.53 1.14
C SER A 64 -0.35 3.17 2.36
N PHE A 65 -0.42 4.51 2.42
CA PHE A 65 0.11 5.31 3.52
C PHE A 65 -1.01 6.12 4.17
N VAL A 66 -1.15 5.99 5.49
CA VAL A 66 -2.22 6.64 6.26
C VAL A 66 -1.60 7.56 7.30
N GLN A 67 -1.99 8.83 7.34
CA GLN A 67 -1.47 9.78 8.34
C GLN A 67 -1.85 9.33 9.76
N SER A 68 -0.86 9.00 10.59
CA SER A 68 -1.05 8.28 11.86
C SER A 68 -1.72 9.12 12.95
N ASP A 69 -1.49 10.44 12.93
CA ASP A 69 -2.07 11.41 13.86
C ASP A 69 -3.55 11.72 13.58
N ARG A 70 -4.00 11.51 12.33
CA ARG A 70 -5.38 11.81 11.90
C ARG A 70 -6.27 10.58 11.80
N PHE A 71 -5.71 9.43 11.44
CA PHE A 71 -6.48 8.25 11.10
C PHE A 71 -5.87 6.97 11.68
N ARG A 72 -6.72 6.11 12.25
CA ARG A 72 -6.30 4.83 12.85
C ARG A 72 -6.09 3.69 11.85
N GLY A 73 -6.31 3.93 10.56
CA GLY A 73 -6.24 2.88 9.51
C GLY A 73 -7.28 1.75 9.65
N THR A 74 -8.38 1.96 10.38
CA THR A 74 -9.35 0.90 10.72
C THR A 74 -9.92 0.16 9.51
N SER A 75 -10.19 0.88 8.41
CA SER A 75 -10.70 0.28 7.17
C SER A 75 -9.70 -0.68 6.53
N TYR A 76 -8.41 -0.34 6.54
CA TYR A 76 -7.32 -1.18 6.06
C TYR A 76 -7.18 -2.44 6.92
N LYS A 77 -7.16 -2.28 8.25
CA LYS A 77 -7.14 -3.42 9.19
C LYS A 77 -8.32 -4.36 8.98
N ALA A 78 -9.53 -3.81 8.86
CA ALA A 78 -10.76 -4.58 8.62
C ALA A 78 -10.80 -5.26 7.25
N ALA A 79 -10.01 -4.79 6.28
CA ALA A 79 -9.83 -5.41 4.97
C ALA A 79 -8.65 -6.40 4.93
N ASN A 80 -8.09 -6.80 6.08
CA ASN A 80 -6.93 -7.69 6.21
C ASN A 80 -5.62 -7.15 5.61
N TRP A 81 -5.46 -5.82 5.55
CA TRP A 81 -4.16 -5.24 5.25
C TRP A 81 -3.23 -5.39 6.46
N ILE A 82 -1.94 -5.54 6.18
CA ILE A 82 -0.88 -5.75 7.15
C ILE A 82 -0.24 -4.40 7.45
N HIS A 83 -0.28 -3.97 8.71
CA HIS A 83 0.51 -2.82 9.16
C HIS A 83 1.97 -3.26 9.33
N VAL A 84 2.90 -2.54 8.70
CA VAL A 84 4.31 -2.95 8.65
C VAL A 84 5.27 -1.91 9.24
N GLY A 85 4.74 -0.87 9.87
CA GLY A 85 5.51 0.20 10.49
C GLY A 85 5.07 1.58 10.02
N GLN A 86 5.96 2.55 10.19
CA GLN A 86 5.68 3.96 9.97
C GLN A 86 6.75 4.60 9.09
N THR A 87 6.36 5.63 8.32
CA THR A 87 7.31 6.49 7.62
C THR A 87 8.07 7.36 8.62
N ALA A 88 9.28 7.77 8.28
CA ALA A 88 10.08 8.64 9.16
C ALA A 88 9.57 10.09 9.23
N GLY A 89 8.51 10.47 8.51
CA GLY A 89 8.12 11.89 8.36
C GLY A 89 9.03 12.69 7.41
N ARG A 90 9.85 12.01 6.60
CA ARG A 90 10.77 12.64 5.65
C ARG A 90 10.10 12.92 4.31
N GLY A 91 10.26 14.14 3.81
CA GLY A 91 9.86 14.51 2.45
C GLY A 91 10.85 14.06 1.37
N LYS A 92 10.37 13.88 0.14
CA LYS A 92 11.23 13.52 -1.00
C LYS A 92 12.36 14.53 -1.26
N LEU A 93 12.12 15.81 -0.96
CA LEU A 93 13.08 16.91 -1.14
C LEU A 93 13.76 17.33 0.18
N ASP A 94 13.60 16.56 1.25
CA ASP A 94 14.22 16.86 2.54
C ASP A 94 15.71 16.51 2.51
N VAL A 95 16.53 17.49 2.14
CA VAL A 95 18.00 17.42 2.10
C VAL A 95 18.62 17.67 3.48
N THR A 96 17.93 18.43 4.35
CA THR A 96 18.41 18.83 5.68
C THR A 96 18.05 17.83 6.79
N HIS A 97 17.33 16.75 6.46
CA HIS A 97 16.86 15.73 7.39
C HIS A 97 16.03 16.33 8.53
N GLN A 98 15.13 17.26 8.19
CA GLN A 98 14.26 17.92 9.17
C GLN A 98 13.06 17.08 9.59
N TYR A 99 12.66 16.08 8.79
CA TYR A 99 11.52 15.20 9.09
C TYR A 99 10.21 15.97 9.36
N ALA A 100 10.01 17.10 8.68
CA ALA A 100 8.91 18.02 8.94
C ALA A 100 7.55 17.54 8.42
N LEU A 101 7.47 16.40 7.72
CA LEU A 101 6.19 15.90 7.20
C LEU A 101 5.51 14.97 8.20
N PRO A 102 4.16 14.88 8.15
CA PRO A 102 3.44 13.94 9.01
C PRO A 102 3.90 12.49 8.83
N VAL A 103 4.09 11.82 9.96
CA VAL A 103 4.32 10.37 10.02
C VAL A 103 3.09 9.63 9.51
N LYS A 104 3.32 8.59 8.70
CA LYS A 104 2.27 7.77 8.11
C LYS A 104 2.48 6.31 8.46
N ASP A 105 1.40 5.63 8.82
CA ASP A 105 1.34 4.18 8.90
C ASP A 105 1.42 3.58 7.50
N ILE A 106 2.25 2.55 7.37
CA ILE A 106 2.47 1.81 6.14
C ILE A 106 1.60 0.55 6.19
N TRP A 107 0.68 0.43 5.23
CA TRP A 107 -0.23 -0.70 5.10
C TRP A 107 0.05 -1.44 3.79
N LEU A 108 0.22 -2.76 3.87
CA LEU A 108 0.48 -3.63 2.73
C LEU A 108 -0.61 -4.69 2.59
N TYR A 109 -0.96 -5.04 1.35
CA TYR A 109 -1.88 -6.13 1.07
C TYR A 109 -1.30 -7.06 0.00
N PRO A 110 -0.91 -8.30 0.35
CA PRO A 110 -0.45 -9.28 -0.63
C PRO A 110 -1.57 -9.67 -1.61
N LEU A 111 -1.33 -9.45 -2.90
CA LEU A 111 -2.23 -9.90 -3.98
C LEU A 111 -1.97 -11.37 -4.34
N LEU A 112 -0.76 -11.85 -4.06
CA LEU A 112 -0.34 -13.24 -4.22
C LEU A 112 0.29 -13.73 -2.91
N ARG A 113 0.01 -14.99 -2.53
CA ARG A 113 0.60 -15.58 -1.31
C ARG A 113 2.13 -15.61 -1.36
N SER A 114 2.70 -15.83 -2.54
CA SER A 114 4.14 -15.89 -2.80
C SER A 114 4.73 -14.56 -3.30
N PHE A 115 4.11 -13.41 -2.96
CA PHE A 115 4.55 -12.09 -3.43
C PHE A 115 6.04 -11.83 -3.16
N ARG A 116 6.56 -12.21 -1.98
CA ARG A 116 7.97 -12.02 -1.63
C ARG A 116 8.91 -12.67 -2.65
N ARG A 117 8.61 -13.91 -3.07
CA ARG A 117 9.42 -14.64 -4.06
C ARG A 117 9.47 -13.89 -5.40
N HIS A 118 8.37 -13.27 -5.82
CA HIS A 118 8.32 -12.50 -7.06
C HIS A 118 9.06 -11.18 -6.94
N LEU A 119 9.06 -10.56 -5.75
CA LEU A 119 9.78 -9.31 -5.50
C LEU A 119 11.28 -9.54 -5.28
N THR A 120 11.70 -10.71 -4.80
CA THR A 120 13.10 -11.08 -4.60
C THR A 120 13.68 -11.92 -5.74
N ALA A 121 12.92 -12.15 -6.81
CA ALA A 121 13.41 -12.84 -8.00
C ALA A 121 14.40 -11.96 -8.77
#